data_AF-H6C4L5-F1
#
_entry.id   AF-H6C4L5-F1
#
_cell.length_a   1.000
_cell.length_b   1.000
_cell.length_c   1.000
_cell.angle_alpha   90.00
_cell.angle_beta   90.00
_cell.angle_gamma   90.00
#
_symmetry.space_group_name_H-M   'P 1'
#
loop_
_entity.id
_entity.type
_entity.pdbx_description
1 polymer ?
#
loop_
_entity_poly.entity_id
_entity_poly.type
_entity_poly.pdbx_seq_one_letter_code
_entity_poly.pdbx_strand_id
1 'polypeptide(L)'
;MAAAEGTFMIHGPAILYARWRIPEVARKYLPEMEKGLAPNVQSDLDWLETEPSDGREYLVGKDVTAADILMGFNIESILARKLGIEGKDWPHTRRWLQRIQQRDAYQKCGREDRLHSLARVVVLNHGLSENCGSVL
;
A
#
# COMPACT_ATOMS: atom_id res chain seq x y z
N MET A 1 -1.00 -14.90 10.48
CA MET A 1 -0.70 -14.36 9.14
C MET A 1 -1.98 -13.79 8.54
N ALA A 2 -2.29 -12.52 8.86
CA ALA A 2 -3.38 -11.77 8.21
C ALA A 2 -2.86 -10.90 7.05
N ALA A 3 -1.55 -10.57 7.03
CA ALA A 3 -0.93 -9.71 6.01
C ALA A 3 -0.97 -10.25 4.58
N ALA A 4 -1.19 -11.56 4.39
CA ALA A 4 -1.31 -12.18 3.06
C ALA A 4 -2.76 -12.25 2.57
N GLU A 5 -3.73 -11.85 3.39
CA GLU A 5 -5.13 -11.82 2.99
C GLU A 5 -5.38 -10.56 2.15
N GLY A 6 -5.84 -10.74 0.90
CA GLY A 6 -6.13 -9.64 -0.03
C GLY A 6 -7.22 -8.66 0.44
N THR A 7 -7.87 -8.96 1.57
CA THR A 7 -8.86 -8.11 2.24
C THR A 7 -8.23 -7.02 3.10
N PHE A 8 -6.92 -7.11 3.40
CA PHE A 8 -6.27 -6.12 4.26
C PHE A 8 -6.11 -4.77 3.53
N MET A 9 -6.41 -3.66 4.22
CA MET A 9 -6.33 -2.27 3.71
C MET A 9 -7.35 -1.82 2.65
N ILE A 10 -8.44 -2.55 2.44
CA ILE A 10 -9.50 -2.17 1.47
C ILE A 10 -10.15 -0.81 1.77
N HIS A 11 -9.99 -0.30 2.99
CA HIS A 11 -10.57 0.96 3.43
C HIS A 11 -9.92 2.19 2.76
N GLY A 12 -8.64 2.11 2.38
CA GLY A 12 -7.97 3.18 1.64
C GLY A 12 -8.63 3.42 0.27
N PRO A 13 -8.79 2.39 -0.57
CA PRO A 13 -9.56 2.46 -1.80
C PRO A 13 -10.99 3.01 -1.63
N ALA A 14 -11.69 2.74 -0.52
CA ALA A 14 -13.02 3.31 -0.30
C ALA A 14 -13.01 4.86 -0.30
N ILE A 15 -12.05 5.48 0.40
CA ILE A 15 -11.84 6.93 0.37
C ILE A 15 -11.47 7.41 -1.04
N LEU A 16 -10.60 6.67 -1.72
CA LEU A 16 -10.18 7.04 -3.08
C LEU A 16 -11.33 7.03 -4.08
N TYR A 17 -12.19 6.01 -4.04
CA TYR A 17 -13.34 5.89 -4.91
C TYR A 17 -14.38 6.97 -4.61
N ALA A 18 -14.60 7.29 -3.33
CA ALA A 18 -15.42 8.42 -2.92
C ALA A 18 -14.91 9.73 -3.56
N ARG A 19 -13.60 10.03 -3.47
CA ARG A 19 -13.00 11.22 -4.10
C ARG A 19 -13.20 11.26 -5.61
N TRP A 20 -13.13 10.11 -6.28
CA TRP A 20 -13.25 10.02 -7.75
C TRP A 20 -14.67 10.05 -8.27
N ARG A 21 -15.64 9.56 -7.51
CA ARG A 21 -16.97 9.24 -8.02
C ARG A 21 -18.09 10.04 -7.38
N ILE A 22 -17.85 10.74 -6.27
CA ILE A 22 -18.90 11.54 -5.64
C ILE A 22 -19.45 12.58 -6.64
N PRO A 23 -20.78 12.66 -6.84
CA PRO A 23 -21.36 13.70 -7.69
C PRO A 23 -21.03 15.09 -7.15
N GLU A 24 -20.86 16.07 -8.04
CA GLU A 24 -20.46 17.43 -7.64
C GLU A 24 -21.44 18.05 -6.62
N VAL A 25 -22.75 17.82 -6.79
CA VAL A 25 -23.81 18.28 -5.85
C VAL A 25 -23.64 17.72 -4.42
N ALA A 26 -22.98 16.57 -4.27
CA ALA A 26 -22.73 15.89 -3.01
C ALA A 26 -21.30 16.13 -2.50
N ARG A 27 -20.42 16.79 -3.27
CA ARG A 27 -19.00 16.97 -2.92
C ARG A 27 -18.78 17.69 -1.59
N LYS A 28 -19.71 18.54 -1.18
CA LYS A 28 -19.71 19.19 0.15
C LYS A 28 -19.72 18.21 1.34
N TYR A 29 -20.19 16.98 1.15
CA TYR A 29 -20.22 15.94 2.19
C TYR A 29 -18.96 15.09 2.22
N LEU A 30 -18.07 15.22 1.24
CA LEU A 30 -16.85 14.42 1.13
C LEU A 30 -15.98 14.51 2.41
N PRO A 31 -15.73 15.69 3.02
CA PRO A 31 -14.92 15.76 4.24
C PRO A 31 -15.51 14.98 5.43
N GLU A 32 -16.84 15.02 5.60
CA GLU A 32 -17.53 14.28 6.67
C GLU A 32 -17.45 12.77 6.44
N MET A 33 -17.64 12.33 5.19
CA MET A 33 -17.49 10.93 4.80
C MET A 33 -16.06 10.42 4.99
N GLU A 34 -15.05 11.19 4.57
CA GLU A 34 -13.64 10.84 4.77
C GLU A 34 -13.31 10.71 6.26
N LYS A 35 -13.81 11.63 7.09
CA LYS A 35 -13.66 11.56 8.54
C LYS A 35 -14.28 10.28 9.14
N GLY A 36 -15.43 9.83 8.61
CA GLY A 36 -16.07 8.59 9.04
C GLY A 36 -15.34 7.32 8.59
N LEU A 37 -14.65 7.36 7.44
CA LEU A 37 -13.89 6.23 6.89
C LEU A 37 -12.46 6.13 7.46
N ALA A 38 -11.88 7.25 7.87
CA ALA A 38 -10.51 7.33 8.37
C ALA A 38 -10.18 6.35 9.51
N PRO A 39 -11.04 6.12 10.53
CA PRO A 39 -10.71 5.20 11.63
C PRO A 39 -10.38 3.78 11.17
N ASN A 40 -11.00 3.29 10.08
CA ASN A 40 -10.70 1.96 9.56
C ASN A 40 -9.31 1.92 8.91
N VAL A 41 -8.97 2.93 8.11
CA VAL A 41 -7.62 3.06 7.52
C VAL A 41 -6.57 3.16 8.62
N GLN A 42 -6.85 3.95 9.66
CA GLN A 42 -5.94 4.12 10.78
C GLN A 42 -5.76 2.82 11.57
N SER A 43 -6.84 2.03 11.75
CA SER A 43 -6.76 0.73 12.42
C SER A 43 -5.94 -0.28 11.60
N ASP A 44 -6.10 -0.29 10.27
CA ASP A 44 -5.30 -1.13 9.37
C ASP A 44 -3.80 -0.78 9.49
N LEU A 45 -3.48 0.52 9.53
CA LEU A 45 -2.12 1.02 9.69
C LEU A 45 -1.56 0.79 11.10
N ASP A 46 -2.37 0.91 12.15
CA ASP A 46 -1.97 0.61 13.52
C ASP A 46 -1.57 -0.86 13.68
N TRP A 47 -2.36 -1.75 13.10
CA TRP A 47 -2.02 -3.16 13.08
C TRP A 47 -0.69 -3.38 12.35
N LEU A 48 -0.55 -2.83 11.14
CA LEU A 48 0.67 -2.97 10.37
C LEU A 48 1.88 -2.35 11.09
N GLU A 49 1.71 -1.29 11.87
CA GLU A 49 2.79 -0.66 12.63
C GLU A 49 3.34 -1.57 13.73
N THR A 50 2.53 -2.50 14.24
CA THR A 50 2.95 -3.50 15.24
C THR A 50 3.65 -4.71 14.62
N GLU A 51 3.33 -5.08 13.38
CA GLU A 51 3.88 -6.28 12.71
C GLU A 51 5.41 -6.26 12.43
N PRO A 52 6.04 -5.13 12.07
CA PRO A 52 7.50 -5.02 11.93
C PRO A 52 8.18 -4.58 13.24
N SER A 53 7.45 -4.53 14.37
CA SER A 53 7.99 -4.06 15.66
C SER A 53 8.92 -5.06 16.35
N ASP A 54 8.91 -6.33 15.93
CA ASP A 54 9.78 -7.40 16.46
C ASP A 54 11.20 -7.40 15.87
N GLY A 55 11.52 -6.41 15.02
CA GLY A 55 12.85 -6.22 14.44
C GLY A 55 13.07 -6.95 13.12
N ARG A 56 12.05 -7.63 12.57
CA ARG A 56 12.17 -8.26 11.25
C ARG A 56 12.26 -7.26 10.10
N GLU A 57 12.95 -7.67 9.04
CA GLU A 57 13.22 -6.80 7.89
C GLU A 57 11.96 -6.63 7.01
N TYR A 58 11.24 -7.74 6.79
CA TYR A 58 10.05 -7.87 5.94
C TYR A 58 8.90 -8.62 6.65
N LEU A 59 7.70 -8.60 6.08
CA LEU A 59 6.46 -9.11 6.71
C LEU A 59 6.42 -10.63 6.93
N VAL A 60 7.38 -11.40 6.43
CA VAL A 60 7.45 -12.85 6.70
C VAL A 60 8.88 -13.27 7.07
N GLY A 61 9.74 -12.31 7.46
CA GLY A 61 11.09 -12.60 7.93
C GLY A 61 12.17 -11.77 7.23
N LYS A 62 13.20 -12.44 6.70
CA LYS A 62 14.42 -11.82 6.16
C LYS A 62 14.36 -11.54 4.66
N ASP A 63 13.46 -12.20 3.94
CA ASP A 63 13.30 -12.03 2.50
C ASP A 63 11.97 -11.35 2.19
N VAL A 64 11.94 -10.55 1.12
CA VAL A 64 10.68 -10.01 0.58
C VAL A 64 9.82 -11.13 0.06
N THR A 65 8.54 -11.08 0.41
CA THR A 65 7.54 -12.05 -0.04
C THR A 65 6.39 -11.38 -0.77
N ALA A 66 5.44 -12.19 -1.26
CA ALA A 66 4.17 -11.69 -1.79
C ALA A 66 3.40 -10.82 -0.78
N ALA A 67 3.55 -11.08 0.52
CA ALA A 67 2.91 -10.28 1.56
C ALA A 67 3.42 -8.83 1.54
N ASP A 68 4.74 -8.64 1.39
CA ASP A 68 5.34 -7.31 1.35
C ASP A 68 4.86 -6.48 0.16
N ILE A 69 4.61 -7.18 -0.94
CA ILE A 69 4.17 -6.63 -2.21
C ILE A 69 2.71 -6.20 -2.16
N LEU A 70 1.82 -7.10 -1.71
CA LEU A 70 0.39 -6.82 -1.57
C LEU A 70 0.17 -5.68 -0.57
N MET A 71 0.87 -5.71 0.55
CA MET A 71 0.80 -4.67 1.57
C MET A 71 1.41 -3.36 1.08
N GLY A 72 2.60 -3.42 0.47
CA GLY A 72 3.38 -2.23 0.09
C GLY A 72 2.61 -1.35 -0.89
N PHE A 73 1.82 -1.96 -1.78
CA PHE A 73 1.07 -1.25 -2.81
C PHE A 73 -0.06 -0.43 -2.20
N ASN A 74 -0.79 -1.03 -1.27
CA ASN A 74 -1.87 -0.37 -0.56
C ASN A 74 -1.33 0.76 0.30
N ILE A 75 -0.26 0.52 1.05
CA ILE A 75 0.38 1.54 1.91
C ILE A 75 0.91 2.70 1.07
N GLU A 76 1.65 2.43 0.00
CA GLU A 76 2.16 3.47 -0.87
C GLU A 76 1.02 4.34 -1.43
N SER A 77 -0.08 3.71 -1.87
CA SER A 77 -1.26 4.40 -2.37
C SER A 77 -1.93 5.27 -1.30
N ILE A 78 -2.10 4.75 -0.07
CA ILE A 78 -2.68 5.48 1.06
C ILE A 78 -1.82 6.70 1.43
N LEU A 79 -0.51 6.52 1.54
CA LEU A 79 0.42 7.57 1.93
C LEU A 79 0.56 8.64 0.84
N ALA A 80 0.75 8.24 -0.41
CA ALA A 80 0.93 9.17 -1.53
C ALA A 80 -0.32 10.02 -1.77
N ARG A 81 -1.51 9.44 -1.57
CA ARG A 81 -2.80 10.12 -1.81
C ARG A 81 -3.42 10.72 -0.55
N LYS A 82 -2.78 10.57 0.61
CA LYS A 82 -3.29 11.03 1.91
C LYS A 82 -4.73 10.57 2.17
N LEU A 83 -4.92 9.25 2.26
CA LEU A 83 -6.25 8.63 2.43
C LEU A 83 -6.49 8.34 3.92
N GLY A 84 -7.23 9.20 4.63
CA GLY A 84 -7.66 8.94 6.02
C GLY A 84 -6.53 8.91 7.07
N ILE A 85 -5.39 9.53 6.77
CA ILE A 85 -4.18 9.52 7.60
C ILE A 85 -3.99 10.78 8.45
N GLU A 86 -4.98 11.68 8.46
CA GLU A 86 -4.88 12.96 9.16
C GLU A 86 -4.68 12.77 10.67
N GLY A 87 -3.71 13.50 11.23
CA GLY A 87 -3.48 13.55 12.68
C GLY A 87 -2.74 12.34 13.27
N LYS A 88 -2.22 11.42 12.43
CA LYS A 88 -1.51 10.22 12.89
C LYS A 88 -0.30 9.90 12.02
N ASP A 89 0.66 9.16 12.58
CA ASP A 89 1.86 8.72 11.87
C ASP A 89 2.25 7.28 12.24
N TRP A 90 2.91 6.58 11.30
CA TRP A 90 3.28 5.17 11.39
C TRP A 90 4.74 4.98 10.98
N PRO A 91 5.71 5.34 11.84
CA PRO A 91 7.12 5.39 11.48
C PRO A 91 7.74 4.03 11.17
N HIS A 92 7.33 2.93 11.81
CA HIS A 92 7.82 1.58 11.46
C HIS A 92 7.33 1.17 10.08
N THR A 93 6.06 1.43 9.79
CA THR A 93 5.42 1.19 8.49
C THR A 93 6.13 1.96 7.38
N ARG A 94 6.42 3.25 7.59
CA ARG A 94 7.19 4.05 6.62
C ARG A 94 8.59 3.51 6.39
N ARG A 95 9.30 3.13 7.47
CA ARG A 95 10.64 2.54 7.34
C ARG A 95 10.62 1.21 6.59
N TRP A 96 9.64 0.35 6.88
CA TRP A 96 9.44 -0.90 6.17
C TRP A 96 9.16 -0.67 4.67
N LEU A 97 8.26 0.27 4.34
CA LEU A 97 7.99 0.62 2.93
C LEU A 97 9.25 1.16 2.24
N GLN A 98 10.01 2.04 2.90
CA GLN A 98 11.26 2.58 2.35
C GLN A 98 12.27 1.48 2.03
N ARG A 99 12.39 0.44 2.87
CA ARG A 99 13.28 -0.71 2.59
C ARG A 99 12.87 -1.43 1.30
N ILE A 100 11.58 -1.68 1.11
CA ILE A 100 11.06 -2.28 -0.14
C ILE A 100 11.39 -1.39 -1.33
N GLN A 101 11.13 -0.08 -1.20
CA GLN A 101 11.36 0.89 -2.27
C GLN A 101 12.84 1.04 -2.64
N GLN A 102 13.77 0.86 -1.70
CA GLN A 102 15.22 0.96 -1.95
C GLN A 102 15.78 -0.22 -2.75
N ARG A 103 15.04 -1.32 -2.92
CA ARG A 103 15.53 -2.48 -3.68
C ARG A 103 15.68 -2.15 -5.17
N ASP A 104 16.76 -2.63 -5.78
CA ASP A 104 17.04 -2.48 -7.22
C ASP A 104 15.86 -2.88 -8.11
N ALA A 105 15.20 -4.00 -7.80
CA ALA A 105 14.05 -4.48 -8.56
C ALA A 105 12.87 -3.50 -8.55
N TYR A 106 12.65 -2.81 -7.42
CA TYR A 106 11.62 -1.81 -7.29
C TYR A 106 12.00 -0.52 -8.04
N GLN A 107 13.26 -0.07 -7.90
CA GLN A 107 13.76 1.15 -8.56
C GLN A 107 13.80 1.04 -10.09
N LYS A 108 14.06 -0.15 -10.62
CA LYS A 108 14.03 -0.43 -12.07
C LYS A 108 12.62 -0.37 -12.67
N CYS A 109 11.57 -0.41 -11.86
CA CYS A 109 10.21 -0.20 -12.35
C CYS A 109 9.98 1.29 -12.59
N GLY A 110 9.44 1.64 -13.77
CA GLY A 110 9.08 3.01 -14.13
C GLY A 110 8.07 3.60 -13.15
N ARG A 111 7.96 4.93 -13.07
CA ARG A 111 7.09 5.61 -12.10
C ARG A 111 5.60 5.35 -12.34
N GLU A 112 5.21 5.19 -13.61
CA GLU A 112 3.89 4.69 -14.05
C GLU A 112 3.71 3.23 -13.61
N ASP A 113 4.76 2.42 -13.79
CA ASP A 113 4.78 1.02 -13.39
C ASP A 113 4.80 0.84 -11.88
N ARG A 114 5.26 1.81 -11.07
CA ARG A 114 5.41 1.63 -9.60
C ARG A 114 4.10 1.44 -8.85
N LEU A 115 3.02 2.02 -9.37
CA LEU A 115 1.66 1.73 -8.91
C LEU A 115 1.16 0.35 -9.37
N HIS A 116 1.82 -0.30 -10.33
CA HIS A 116 1.52 -1.66 -10.80
C HIS A 116 2.65 -2.67 -10.46
N SER A 117 3.77 -2.23 -9.86
CA SER A 117 5.06 -2.94 -9.89
C SER A 117 5.27 -3.91 -8.76
N LEU A 118 4.56 -3.76 -7.65
CA LEU A 118 4.81 -4.62 -6.51
C LEU A 118 4.48 -6.07 -6.88
N ALA A 119 3.42 -6.32 -7.65
CA ALA A 119 3.14 -7.64 -8.23
C ALA A 119 4.32 -8.20 -9.07
N ARG A 120 5.11 -7.34 -9.73
CA ARG A 120 6.29 -7.73 -10.54
C ARG A 120 7.52 -8.10 -9.71
N VAL A 121 7.64 -7.65 -8.46
CA VAL A 121 8.80 -8.00 -7.59
C VAL A 121 8.81 -9.50 -7.22
N VAL A 122 7.65 -10.17 -7.11
CA VAL A 122 7.58 -11.63 -6.98
C VAL A 122 8.05 -12.31 -8.26
N VAL A 123 7.54 -11.87 -9.40
CA VAL A 123 7.82 -12.46 -10.72
C VAL A 123 9.31 -12.39 -11.05
N LEU A 124 9.96 -11.25 -10.75
CA LEU A 124 11.39 -11.05 -10.99
C LEU A 124 12.30 -11.78 -9.98
N ASN A 125 11.92 -11.91 -8.70
CA ASN A 125 12.71 -12.70 -7.72
C ASN A 125 12.70 -14.21 -7.99
N HIS A 126 11.73 -14.72 -8.77
CA HIS A 126 11.65 -16.12 -9.19
C HIS A 126 12.16 -16.39 -10.61
N GLY A 127 12.85 -15.42 -11.24
CA GLY A 127 13.49 -15.63 -12.55
C GLY A 127 12.53 -15.70 -13.74
N LEU A 128 11.29 -15.24 -13.58
CA LEU A 128 10.33 -15.16 -14.68
C LEU A 128 10.49 -13.81 -15.40
N SER A 129 11.10 -13.86 -16.57
CA SER A 129 11.15 -12.75 -17.53
C SER A 129 9.78 -12.60 -18.19
N GLU A 130 9.24 -11.38 -18.29
CA GLU A 130 9.00 -10.77 -19.60
C GLU A 130 8.65 -9.28 -19.54
N ASN A 131 8.87 -8.66 -20.70
CA ASN A 131 8.97 -7.23 -20.98
C ASN A 131 7.86 -6.36 -20.40
N CYS A 132 8.27 -5.15 -20.02
CA CYS A 132 7.48 -4.08 -19.42
C CYS A 132 6.35 -3.51 -20.31
N GLY A 133 5.99 -4.12 -21.45
CA GLY A 133 5.25 -3.44 -22.52
C GLY A 133 4.06 -4.14 -23.16
N SER A 134 3.66 -5.35 -22.76
CA SER A 134 2.63 -6.05 -23.55
C SER A 134 1.82 -7.09 -22.78
N VAL A 135 1.00 -6.66 -21.82
CA VAL A 135 -0.24 -7.39 -21.52
C VAL A 135 -1.29 -6.34 -21.15
N LEU A 136 -2.19 -6.08 -22.08
CA LEU A 136 -3.45 -5.37 -21.87
C LEU A 136 -4.31 -6.11 -20.84
#